data_AF-A0AAE3ZPP0-F1
#
_entry.id   AF-A0AAE3ZPP0-F1
#
_cell.length_a   1.000
_cell.length_b   1.000
_cell.length_c   1.000
_cell.angle_alpha   90.00
_cell.angle_beta   90.00
_cell.angle_gamma   90.00
#
_symmetry.space_group_name_H-M   'P 1'
#
loop_
_entity.id
_entity.type
_entity.pdbx_description
1 polymer ?
#
loop_
_entity_poly.entity_id
_entity_poly.type
_entity_poly.pdbx_seq_one_letter_code
_entity_poly.pdbx_strand_id
1 'polypeptide(L)'
;MSTSTPPRRAWVEEIMGMPVSVHLRGPGVDSDEVAQHVAGVFVELRAVDAMFNPARPDSQIARLNRGEIDFSGCHPAIRTVHGLCEEAHTRTDGFFNPWLPDPEAKGGYRYDPSGLVKGWAVQRIADRLADLDGHDLCLNAGGDVVLTTVPGHPVWRVGIEDPAEPNRMLRVCAIATGAVATAGAAHRGGLVVNPYTGQDATELRSVTVAGPSLLWADVFAIAAVARGAEGLDWLMRLEEYEALVVDASGTLRTTSGWDRLVLSTSDPNLYSQTA
;
A
#
# COMPACT_ATOMS: atom_id res chain seq x y z
N MET A 1 -4.69 -29.93 21.67
CA MET A 1 -4.43 -28.75 22.51
C MET A 1 -5.40 -27.68 22.06
N SER A 2 -6.24 -27.16 22.96
CA SER A 2 -7.21 -26.10 22.64
C SER A 2 -6.43 -24.84 22.25
N THR A 3 -6.45 -24.47 20.97
CA THR A 3 -5.81 -23.23 20.50
C THR A 3 -6.70 -22.07 20.93
N SER A 4 -6.44 -21.51 22.12
CA SER A 4 -7.09 -20.26 22.51
C SER A 4 -6.67 -19.17 21.51
N THR A 5 -7.64 -18.55 20.86
CA THR A 5 -7.38 -17.40 19.98
C THR A 5 -6.58 -16.35 20.76
N PRO A 6 -5.42 -15.88 20.25
CA PRO A 6 -4.64 -14.87 20.95
C PRO A 6 -5.48 -13.60 21.15
N PRO A 7 -5.32 -12.89 22.29
CA PRO A 7 -6.02 -11.63 22.50
C PRO A 7 -5.62 -10.64 21.41
N ARG A 8 -6.59 -9.81 21.00
CA ARG A 8 -6.44 -8.92 19.85
C ARG A 8 -6.97 -7.53 20.17
N ARG A 9 -6.33 -6.52 19.60
CA ARG A 9 -6.77 -5.14 19.68
C ARG A 9 -6.49 -4.43 18.36
N ALA A 10 -7.38 -3.49 18.02
CA ALA A 10 -7.25 -2.65 16.84
C ALA A 10 -7.35 -1.18 17.24
N TRP A 11 -6.58 -0.35 16.54
CA TRP A 11 -6.65 1.11 16.59
C TRP A 11 -6.85 1.63 15.18
N VAL A 12 -7.66 2.67 15.02
CA VAL A 12 -7.99 3.26 13.72
C VAL A 12 -7.92 4.77 13.84
N GLU A 13 -7.26 5.42 12.89
CA GLU A 13 -7.20 6.87 12.76
C GLU A 13 -7.31 7.30 11.29
N GLU A 14 -7.78 8.52 11.05
CA GLU A 14 -7.80 9.15 9.73
C GLU A 14 -6.49 9.93 9.51
N ILE A 15 -5.63 9.46 8.59
CA ILE A 15 -4.32 10.04 8.30
C ILE A 15 -4.05 9.95 6.79
N MET A 16 -3.39 10.94 6.18
CA MET A 16 -3.16 10.99 4.72
C MET A 16 -4.44 10.91 3.88
N GLY A 17 -5.58 11.35 4.44
CA GLY A 17 -6.88 11.31 3.77
C GLY A 17 -7.51 9.91 3.67
N MET A 18 -7.05 8.93 4.45
CA MET A 18 -7.59 7.57 4.46
C MET A 18 -7.61 6.99 5.88
N PRO A 19 -8.46 5.98 6.15
CA PRO A 19 -8.38 5.21 7.38
C PRO A 19 -7.07 4.41 7.41
N VAL A 20 -6.31 4.57 8.50
CA VAL A 20 -5.14 3.77 8.83
C VAL A 20 -5.43 3.00 10.11
N SER A 21 -5.22 1.70 10.09
CA SER A 21 -5.48 0.83 11.23
C SER A 21 -4.31 -0.08 11.57
N VAL A 22 -4.05 -0.22 12.87
CA VAL A 22 -3.07 -1.14 13.45
C VAL A 22 -3.86 -2.25 14.14
N HIS A 23 -3.64 -3.50 13.76
CA HIS A 23 -4.23 -4.67 14.39
C HIS A 23 -3.11 -5.51 14.97
N LEU A 24 -3.18 -5.76 16.28
CA LEU A 24 -2.24 -6.61 16.98
C LEU A 24 -2.96 -7.84 17.54
N ARG A 25 -2.31 -9.01 17.46
CA ARG A 25 -2.74 -10.22 18.16
C ARG A 25 -1.56 -10.77 18.95
N GLY A 26 -1.66 -10.84 20.26
CA GLY A 26 -0.50 -11.20 21.08
C GLY A 26 -0.67 -10.88 22.56
N PRO A 27 0.30 -11.25 23.40
CA PRO A 27 0.24 -11.05 24.85
C PRO A 27 0.24 -9.56 25.22
N GLY A 28 -0.65 -9.14 26.12
CA GLY A 28 -0.60 -7.78 26.66
C GLY A 28 -1.02 -6.67 25.69
N VAL A 29 -1.74 -6.98 24.60
CA VAL A 29 -2.29 -5.99 23.65
C VAL A 29 -3.17 -4.91 24.31
N ASP A 30 -3.74 -5.20 25.47
CA ASP A 30 -4.55 -4.25 26.24
C ASP A 30 -3.73 -3.35 27.18
N SER A 31 -2.41 -3.55 27.27
CA SER A 31 -1.53 -2.74 28.12
C SER A 31 -1.40 -1.30 27.64
N ASP A 32 -1.14 -0.39 28.58
CA ASP A 32 -0.86 1.01 28.28
C ASP A 32 0.44 1.17 27.47
N GLU A 33 1.41 0.28 27.67
CA GLU A 33 2.68 0.26 26.92
C GLU A 33 2.45 0.03 25.43
N VAL A 34 1.69 -1.02 25.07
CA VAL A 34 1.33 -1.29 23.66
C VAL A 34 0.51 -0.12 23.08
N ALA A 35 -0.43 0.41 23.85
CA ALA A 35 -1.23 1.57 23.40
C ALA A 35 -0.37 2.82 23.15
N GLN A 36 0.64 3.09 23.98
CA GLN A 36 1.58 4.19 23.80
C GLN A 36 2.48 3.98 22.57
N HIS A 37 2.94 2.75 22.32
CA HIS A 37 3.75 2.43 21.14
C HIS A 37 2.94 2.64 19.85
N VAL A 38 1.70 2.17 19.82
CA VAL A 38 0.77 2.39 18.70
C VAL A 38 0.45 3.88 18.51
N ALA A 39 0.21 4.63 19.58
CA ALA A 39 0.01 6.08 19.49
C ALA A 39 1.25 6.79 18.90
N GLY A 40 2.45 6.35 19.27
CA GLY A 40 3.71 6.88 18.74
C GLY A 40 3.87 6.73 17.22
N VAL A 41 3.45 5.59 16.65
CA VAL A 41 3.51 5.41 15.19
C VAL A 41 2.49 6.27 14.44
N PHE A 42 1.31 6.50 15.01
CA PHE A 42 0.34 7.42 14.43
C PHE A 42 0.81 8.87 14.47
N VAL A 43 1.53 9.28 15.51
CA VAL A 43 2.19 10.60 15.55
C VAL A 43 3.22 10.73 14.41
N GLU A 44 4.03 9.70 14.16
CA GLU A 44 4.98 9.72 13.04
C GLU A 44 4.26 9.80 11.68
N LEU A 45 3.19 9.04 11.46
CA LEU A 45 2.42 9.10 10.22
C LEU A 45 1.82 10.50 9.97
N ARG A 46 1.29 11.17 11.01
CA ARG A 46 0.81 12.55 10.89
C ARG A 46 1.94 13.53 10.55
N ALA A 47 3.13 13.32 11.09
CA ALA A 47 4.30 14.14 10.75
C ALA A 47 4.71 13.93 9.28
N VAL A 48 4.66 12.69 8.78
CA VAL A 48 4.86 12.40 7.36
C VAL A 48 3.80 13.11 6.50
N ASP A 49 2.52 12.96 6.82
CA ASP A 49 1.44 13.65 6.07
C ASP A 49 1.66 15.18 6.04
N ALA A 50 1.98 15.79 7.18
CA ALA A 50 2.25 17.22 7.25
C ALA A 50 3.43 17.67 6.36
N MET A 51 4.46 16.84 6.19
CA MET A 51 5.61 17.14 5.34
C MET A 51 5.34 16.91 3.86
N PHE A 52 4.60 15.85 3.52
CA PHE A 52 4.49 15.33 2.15
C PHE A 52 3.20 15.71 1.42
N ASN A 53 2.16 16.15 2.12
CA ASN A 53 0.87 16.41 1.51
C ASN A 53 0.92 17.68 0.62
N PRO A 54 0.76 17.56 -0.71
CA PRO A 54 0.86 18.70 -1.62
C PRO A 54 -0.32 19.67 -1.48
N ALA A 55 -1.46 19.23 -0.94
CA ALA A 55 -2.63 20.08 -0.71
C ALA A 55 -2.48 21.00 0.51
N ARG A 56 -1.48 20.76 1.37
CA ARG A 56 -1.15 21.60 2.51
C ARG A 56 -0.17 22.70 2.08
N PRO A 57 -0.56 24.00 2.09
CA PRO A 57 0.32 25.06 1.59
C PRO A 57 1.65 25.20 2.35
N ASP A 58 1.66 24.80 3.63
CA ASP A 58 2.80 24.81 4.55
C ASP A 58 3.70 23.57 4.45
N SER A 59 3.29 22.52 3.70
CA SER A 59 4.11 21.32 3.54
C SER A 59 5.38 21.61 2.76
N GLN A 60 6.43 20.85 3.01
CA GLN A 60 7.69 21.03 2.29
C GLN A 60 7.56 20.67 0.82
N ILE A 61 6.70 19.70 0.45
CA ILE A 61 6.41 19.40 -0.96
C ILE A 61 5.74 20.58 -1.65
N ALA A 62 4.76 21.24 -1.03
CA ALA A 62 4.11 22.41 -1.61
C ALA A 62 5.09 23.58 -1.77
N ARG A 63 5.98 23.80 -0.78
CA ARG A 63 7.03 24.84 -0.82
C ARG A 63 8.09 24.54 -1.88
N LEU A 64 8.48 23.28 -2.06
CA LEU A 64 9.38 22.83 -3.11
C LEU A 64 8.78 23.11 -4.49
N ASN A 65 7.51 22.78 -4.71
CA ASN A 65 6.81 23.03 -5.97
C ASN A 65 6.68 24.52 -6.30
N ARG A 66 6.59 25.39 -5.29
CA ARG A 66 6.61 26.86 -5.46
C ARG A 66 8.03 27.44 -5.59
N GLY A 67 9.08 26.62 -5.49
CA GLY A 67 10.47 27.07 -5.56
C GLY A 67 10.95 27.87 -4.33
N GLU A 68 10.24 27.78 -3.20
CA GLU A 68 10.63 28.46 -1.96
C GLU A 68 11.79 27.77 -1.23
N ILE A 69 11.95 26.47 -1.47
CA ILE A 69 13.04 25.63 -0.97
C ILE A 69 13.49 24.71 -2.10
N ASP A 70 14.71 24.18 -1.99
CA ASP A 70 15.21 23.09 -2.82
C ASP A 70 15.32 21.79 -1.99
N PHE A 71 15.68 20.68 -2.64
CA PHE A 71 15.86 19.39 -1.96
C PHE A 71 16.93 19.42 -0.85
N SER A 72 17.91 20.32 -0.91
CA SER A 72 18.94 20.45 0.12
C SER A 72 18.38 21.06 1.41
N GLY A 73 17.42 21.99 1.27
CA GLY A 73 16.66 22.59 2.37
C GLY A 73 15.54 21.72 2.95
N CYS A 74 15.21 20.60 2.29
CA CYS A 74 14.16 19.68 2.77
C CYS A 74 14.61 18.83 3.96
N HIS A 75 13.63 18.30 4.69
CA HIS A 75 13.82 17.29 5.73
C HIS A 75 14.51 16.04 5.15
N PRO A 76 15.40 15.35 5.89
CA PRO A 76 16.07 14.14 5.39
C PRO A 76 15.13 13.08 4.81
N ALA A 77 13.95 12.91 5.40
CA ALA A 77 12.92 11.99 4.90
C ALA A 77 12.50 12.29 3.44
N ILE A 78 12.39 13.56 3.05
CA ILE A 78 12.04 13.95 1.68
C ILE A 78 13.17 13.60 0.71
N ARG A 79 14.43 13.78 1.12
CA ARG A 79 15.57 13.35 0.30
C ARG A 79 15.63 11.83 0.15
N THR A 80 15.33 11.09 1.21
CA THR A 80 15.20 9.62 1.15
C THR A 80 14.11 9.20 0.19
N VAL A 81 12.92 9.78 0.30
CA VAL A 81 11.78 9.51 -0.60
C VAL A 81 12.12 9.90 -2.04
N HIS A 82 12.81 11.01 -2.26
CA HIS A 82 13.26 11.40 -3.59
C HIS A 82 14.19 10.34 -4.20
N GLY A 83 15.19 9.85 -3.47
CA GLY A 83 16.03 8.75 -3.93
C GLY A 83 15.25 7.47 -4.22
N LEU A 84 14.26 7.13 -3.39
CA LEU A 84 13.36 5.98 -3.63
C LEU A 84 12.50 6.18 -4.88
N CYS A 85 12.05 7.40 -5.18
CA CYS A 85 11.33 7.70 -6.41
C CYS A 85 12.22 7.53 -7.65
N GLU A 86 13.50 7.92 -7.59
CA GLU A 86 14.46 7.70 -8.70
C GLU A 86 14.71 6.20 -8.92
N GLU A 87 14.82 5.42 -7.84
CA GLU A 87 14.91 3.96 -7.93
C GLU A 87 13.62 3.37 -8.51
N ALA A 88 12.45 3.81 -8.05
CA ALA A 88 11.16 3.37 -8.57
C ALA A 88 11.02 3.71 -10.06
N HIS A 89 11.42 4.90 -10.49
CA HIS A 89 11.44 5.30 -11.89
C HIS A 89 12.30 4.33 -12.72
N THR A 90 13.49 4.00 -12.23
CA THR A 90 14.40 3.06 -12.91
C THR A 90 13.82 1.64 -12.98
N ARG A 91 13.35 1.09 -11.84
CA ARG A 91 12.84 -0.28 -11.73
C ARG A 91 11.55 -0.53 -12.51
N THR A 92 10.82 0.54 -12.81
CA THR A 92 9.53 0.48 -13.50
C THR A 92 9.64 0.90 -14.95
N ASP A 93 10.84 1.02 -15.52
CA ASP A 93 11.08 1.61 -16.86
C ASP A 93 10.26 2.89 -17.05
N GLY A 94 10.38 3.82 -16.12
CA GLY A 94 9.71 5.11 -16.14
C GLY A 94 8.21 5.15 -15.87
N PHE A 95 7.53 3.99 -15.75
CA PHE A 95 6.08 3.94 -15.52
C PHE A 95 5.64 4.40 -14.13
N PHE A 96 6.55 4.45 -13.16
CA PHE A 96 6.40 5.27 -11.96
C PHE A 96 7.17 6.58 -12.16
N ASN A 97 6.48 7.72 -12.04
CA ASN A 97 7.10 9.03 -12.14
C ASN A 97 6.50 9.98 -11.09
N PRO A 98 7.31 10.53 -10.15
CA PRO A 98 6.81 11.49 -9.16
C PRO A 98 6.61 12.90 -9.74
N TRP A 99 7.01 13.17 -10.98
CA TRP A 99 6.81 14.45 -11.64
C TRP A 99 5.53 14.40 -12.48
N LEU A 100 4.45 14.98 -11.94
CA LEU A 100 3.13 14.95 -12.55
C LEU A 100 2.82 16.28 -13.24
N PRO A 101 2.01 16.29 -14.32
CA PRO A 101 1.54 17.53 -14.93
C PRO A 101 0.90 18.45 -13.89
N ASP A 102 1.32 19.71 -13.87
CA ASP A 102 0.80 20.71 -12.95
C ASP A 102 -0.50 21.33 -13.53
N PRO A 103 -1.67 21.18 -12.87
CA PRO A 103 -2.91 21.78 -13.34
C PRO A 103 -2.88 23.31 -13.27
N GLU A 104 -2.01 23.90 -12.45
CA GLU A 104 -1.91 25.35 -12.26
C GLU A 104 -0.87 26.00 -13.20
N ALA A 105 0.14 25.25 -13.65
CA ALA A 105 1.18 25.72 -14.54
C ALA A 105 1.04 25.11 -15.96
N LYS A 106 0.62 25.92 -16.94
CA LYS A 106 0.52 25.48 -18.35
C LYS A 106 1.84 24.91 -18.87
N GLY A 107 1.89 23.58 -19.05
CA GLY A 107 3.08 22.86 -19.51
C GLY A 107 4.15 22.66 -18.44
N GLY A 108 3.83 22.94 -17.17
CA GLY A 108 4.70 22.68 -16.02
C GLY A 108 4.46 21.30 -15.40
N TYR A 109 5.42 20.89 -14.58
CA TYR A 109 5.32 19.67 -13.77
C TYR A 109 5.51 20.06 -12.30
N ARG A 110 4.82 19.34 -11.42
CA ARG A 110 5.01 19.42 -9.97
C ARG A 110 5.56 18.09 -9.46
N TYR A 111 6.37 18.17 -8.42
CA TYR A 111 6.81 17.00 -7.66
C TYR A 111 5.71 16.54 -6.73
N ASP A 112 5.26 15.30 -6.91
CA ASP A 112 4.21 14.64 -6.15
C ASP A 112 4.59 13.17 -5.89
N PRO A 113 5.30 12.90 -4.77
CA PRO A 113 5.72 11.55 -4.42
C PRO A 113 4.63 10.74 -3.71
N SER A 114 3.38 11.21 -3.67
CA SER A 114 2.29 10.57 -2.91
C SER A 114 2.08 9.09 -3.27
N GLY A 115 2.30 8.73 -4.54
CA GLY A 115 2.26 7.34 -5.02
C GLY A 115 3.33 6.40 -4.43
N LEU A 116 4.33 6.92 -3.71
CA LEU A 116 5.35 6.13 -3.00
C LEU A 116 5.31 6.37 -1.49
N VAL A 117 5.00 7.59 -1.05
CA VAL A 117 5.03 8.01 0.35
C VAL A 117 4.15 7.12 1.23
N LYS A 118 2.96 6.72 0.76
CA LYS A 118 2.05 5.83 1.51
C LYS A 118 2.73 4.50 1.84
N GLY A 119 3.12 3.72 0.82
CA GLY A 119 3.77 2.44 1.02
C GLY A 119 5.07 2.54 1.83
N TRP A 120 5.88 3.59 1.61
CA TRP A 120 7.10 3.85 2.38
C TRP A 120 6.83 4.12 3.87
N ALA A 121 5.89 5.02 4.17
CA ALA A 121 5.60 5.42 5.55
C ALA A 121 4.99 4.26 6.34
N VAL A 122 4.07 3.52 5.73
CA VAL A 122 3.37 2.38 6.32
C VAL A 122 4.35 1.23 6.56
N GLN A 123 5.21 0.88 5.60
CA GLN A 123 6.25 -0.12 5.82
C GLN A 123 7.16 0.28 6.99
N ARG A 124 7.65 1.52 6.99
CA ARG A 124 8.56 2.00 8.02
C ARG A 124 7.97 1.92 9.42
N ILE A 125 6.69 2.26 9.60
CA ILE A 125 6.07 2.15 10.92
C ILE A 125 5.73 0.70 11.30
N ALA A 126 5.43 -0.17 10.32
CA ALA A 126 5.26 -1.60 10.57
C ALA A 126 6.55 -2.22 11.12
N ASP A 127 7.70 -1.85 10.55
CA ASP A 127 9.02 -2.30 11.02
C ASP A 127 9.28 -1.87 12.47
N ARG A 128 8.78 -0.70 12.91
CA ARG A 128 8.88 -0.25 14.31
C ARG A 128 7.93 -0.99 15.26
N LEU A 129 6.81 -1.49 14.76
CA LEU A 129 5.88 -2.31 15.54
C LEU A 129 6.31 -3.78 15.58
N ALA A 130 7.18 -4.21 14.66
CA ALA A 130 7.73 -5.56 14.65
C ALA A 130 8.59 -5.87 15.89
N ASP A 131 9.06 -4.84 16.60
CA ASP A 131 9.77 -4.96 17.88
C ASP A 131 8.88 -5.45 19.04
N LEU A 132 7.56 -5.56 18.83
CA LEU A 132 6.64 -6.15 19.82
C LEU A 132 6.72 -7.68 19.78
N ASP A 133 7.64 -8.24 20.57
CA ASP A 133 7.84 -9.69 20.67
C ASP A 133 6.52 -10.46 20.92
N GLY A 134 6.33 -11.54 20.18
CA GLY A 134 5.17 -12.42 20.34
C GLY A 134 3.85 -11.86 19.79
N HIS A 135 3.88 -10.77 19.02
CA HIS A 135 2.70 -10.20 18.39
C HIS A 135 2.63 -10.49 16.89
N ASP A 136 1.45 -10.87 16.43
CA ASP A 136 1.07 -10.72 15.03
C ASP A 136 0.72 -9.25 14.78
N LEU A 137 1.09 -8.75 13.59
CA LEU A 137 0.82 -7.39 13.15
C LEU A 137 0.06 -7.44 11.83
N CYS A 138 -1.00 -6.64 11.74
CA CYS A 138 -1.57 -6.20 10.48
C CYS A 138 -1.71 -4.67 10.54
N LEU A 139 -0.94 -4.00 9.69
CA LEU A 139 -1.05 -2.57 9.47
C LEU A 139 -1.76 -2.35 8.14
N ASN A 140 -2.88 -1.63 8.12
CA ASN A 140 -3.67 -1.35 6.93
C ASN A 140 -3.79 0.16 6.73
N ALA A 141 -3.44 0.66 5.55
CA ALA A 141 -3.65 2.05 5.14
C ALA A 141 -4.44 2.09 3.82
N GLY A 142 -5.73 2.45 3.90
CA GLY A 142 -6.58 2.57 2.72
C GLY A 142 -6.72 1.28 1.89
N GLY A 143 -6.59 0.10 2.51
CA GLY A 143 -6.67 -1.21 1.86
C GLY A 143 -5.31 -1.87 1.59
N ASP A 144 -4.23 -1.09 1.61
CA ASP A 144 -2.87 -1.60 1.48
C ASP A 144 -2.35 -2.08 2.83
N VAL A 145 -1.83 -3.31 2.89
CA VAL A 145 -1.49 -3.97 4.16
C VAL A 145 -0.04 -4.42 4.25
N VAL A 146 0.53 -4.32 5.45
CA VAL A 146 1.75 -5.03 5.89
C VAL A 146 1.35 -6.01 6.99
N LEU A 147 1.86 -7.23 6.90
CA LEU A 147 1.47 -8.35 7.73
C LEU A 147 2.70 -9.03 8.32
N THR A 148 2.60 -9.47 9.57
CA THR A 148 3.52 -10.43 10.20
C THR A 148 2.72 -11.34 11.13
N THR A 149 3.08 -12.62 11.14
CA THR A 149 2.46 -13.64 11.97
C THR A 149 3.56 -14.38 12.72
N VAL A 150 3.41 -14.52 14.03
CA VAL A 150 4.30 -15.32 14.86
C VAL A 150 4.24 -16.78 14.40
N PRO A 151 5.38 -17.48 14.28
CA PRO A 151 5.39 -18.89 13.88
C PRO A 151 4.44 -19.76 14.71
N GLY A 152 3.54 -20.48 14.03
CA GLY A 152 2.54 -21.35 14.64
C GLY A 152 1.19 -20.68 14.93
N HIS A 153 1.07 -19.36 14.80
CA HIS A 153 -0.23 -18.67 14.83
C HIS A 153 -0.99 -18.80 13.49
N PRO A 154 -2.33 -18.65 13.50
CA PRO A 154 -3.12 -18.57 12.27
C PRO A 154 -2.71 -17.38 11.40
N VAL A 155 -2.46 -17.62 10.12
CA VAL A 155 -2.09 -16.57 9.15
C VAL A 155 -3.19 -15.54 8.94
N TRP A 156 -2.83 -14.36 8.46
CA TRP A 156 -3.79 -13.32 8.09
C TRP A 156 -4.54 -13.71 6.82
N ARG A 157 -5.82 -13.32 6.77
CA ARG A 157 -6.70 -13.50 5.60
C ARG A 157 -6.95 -12.13 4.98
N VAL A 158 -6.43 -11.90 3.78
CA VAL A 158 -6.55 -10.64 3.05
C VAL A 158 -7.59 -10.81 1.96
N GLY A 159 -8.70 -10.09 2.06
CA GLY A 159 -9.71 -10.03 1.00
C GLY A 159 -9.26 -9.09 -0.11
N ILE A 160 -9.41 -9.53 -1.36
CA ILE A 160 -9.22 -8.69 -2.55
C ILE A 160 -10.60 -8.31 -3.07
N GLU A 161 -10.93 -7.03 -2.99
CA GLU A 161 -12.22 -6.49 -3.41
C GLU A 161 -12.39 -6.48 -4.94
N ASP A 162 -13.62 -6.66 -5.40
CA ASP A 162 -14.00 -6.49 -6.79
C ASP A 162 -14.07 -5.00 -7.15
N PRO A 163 -13.25 -4.50 -8.11
CA PRO A 163 -13.28 -3.09 -8.49
C PRO A 163 -14.60 -2.66 -9.13
N ALA A 164 -15.47 -3.59 -9.55
CA ALA A 164 -16.79 -3.29 -10.12
C ALA A 164 -17.92 -3.28 -9.07
N GLU A 165 -17.73 -4.00 -7.95
CA GLU A 165 -18.76 -4.22 -6.94
C GLU A 165 -18.17 -4.05 -5.53
N PRO A 166 -18.23 -2.83 -4.96
CA PRO A 166 -17.75 -2.60 -3.60
C PRO A 166 -18.42 -3.57 -2.61
N ASN A 167 -17.64 -4.10 -1.68
CA ASN A 167 -17.97 -5.15 -0.70
C ASN A 167 -18.04 -6.59 -1.24
N ARG A 168 -17.84 -6.82 -2.54
CA ARG A 168 -17.69 -8.19 -3.08
C ARG A 168 -16.21 -8.56 -3.11
N MET A 169 -15.87 -9.75 -2.62
CA MET A 169 -14.48 -10.25 -2.66
C MET A 169 -14.26 -11.13 -3.89
N LEU A 170 -13.25 -10.80 -4.70
CA LEU A 170 -12.77 -11.63 -5.80
C LEU A 170 -12.00 -12.84 -5.28
N ARG A 171 -11.12 -12.62 -4.30
CA ARG A 171 -10.23 -13.63 -3.73
C ARG A 171 -9.98 -13.35 -2.25
N VAL A 172 -9.55 -14.38 -1.55
CA VAL A 172 -9.01 -14.26 -0.18
C VAL A 172 -7.65 -14.95 -0.16
N CYS A 173 -6.63 -14.20 0.22
CA CYS A 173 -5.25 -14.68 0.31
C CYS A 173 -4.87 -14.97 1.77
N ALA A 174 -4.17 -16.07 2.00
CA ALA A 174 -3.54 -16.41 3.27
C ALA A 174 -2.09 -15.94 3.26
N ILE A 175 -1.77 -14.95 4.09
CA ILE A 175 -0.45 -14.32 4.12
C ILE A 175 0.05 -14.29 5.57
N ALA A 176 1.17 -14.97 5.81
CA ALA A 176 1.80 -14.98 7.12
C ALA A 176 2.60 -13.69 7.35
N THR A 177 3.50 -13.38 6.43
CA THR A 177 4.38 -12.22 6.46
C THR A 177 4.52 -11.65 5.05
N GLY A 178 4.55 -10.33 4.94
CA GLY A 178 4.69 -9.62 3.66
C GLY A 178 3.69 -8.48 3.56
N ALA A 179 3.36 -8.10 2.34
CA ALA A 179 2.48 -6.98 2.04
C ALA A 179 1.56 -7.26 0.86
N VAL A 180 0.45 -6.54 0.81
CA VAL A 180 -0.46 -6.49 -0.34
C VAL A 180 -0.83 -5.04 -0.60
N ALA A 181 -0.68 -4.59 -1.84
CA ALA A 181 -1.10 -3.27 -2.28
C ALA A 181 -2.01 -3.37 -3.50
N THR A 182 -2.99 -2.48 -3.60
CA THR A 182 -3.90 -2.43 -4.75
C THR A 182 -3.96 -1.03 -5.36
N ALA A 183 -3.71 -0.97 -6.67
CA ALA A 183 -3.89 0.21 -7.49
C ALA A 183 -5.11 0.07 -8.39
N GLY A 184 -5.85 1.15 -8.61
CA GLY A 184 -6.98 1.19 -9.54
C GLY A 184 -7.84 2.44 -9.34
N ALA A 185 -8.71 2.73 -10.31
CA ALA A 185 -9.55 3.93 -10.34
C ALA A 185 -10.44 4.06 -9.08
N ALA A 186 -10.96 2.94 -8.59
CA ALA A 186 -11.82 2.91 -7.40
C ALA A 186 -11.09 3.22 -6.09
N HIS A 187 -9.77 3.02 -6.03
CA HIS A 187 -9.00 3.03 -4.77
C HIS A 187 -8.15 4.31 -4.57
N ARG A 188 -7.99 5.15 -5.61
CA ARG A 188 -7.12 6.34 -5.56
C ARG A 188 -7.84 7.69 -5.65
N GLY A 189 -9.16 7.71 -5.82
CA GLY A 189 -9.89 8.97 -6.04
C GLY A 189 -9.50 9.69 -7.36
N GLY A 190 -8.83 8.99 -8.28
CA GLY A 190 -8.33 9.50 -9.56
C GLY A 190 -7.70 8.40 -10.41
N LEU A 191 -7.54 8.66 -11.72
CA LEU A 191 -6.93 7.72 -12.66
C LEU A 191 -5.41 7.81 -12.60
N VAL A 192 -4.75 6.66 -12.74
CA VAL A 192 -3.28 6.61 -12.91
C VAL A 192 -2.96 7.09 -14.32
N VAL A 193 -2.03 8.03 -14.45
CA VAL A 193 -1.61 8.57 -15.74
C VAL A 193 -0.45 7.74 -16.28
N ASN A 194 -0.49 7.39 -17.56
CA ASN A 194 0.67 6.82 -18.24
C ASN A 194 1.68 7.96 -18.54
N PRO A 195 2.89 7.92 -17.96
CA PRO A 195 3.85 9.02 -18.07
C PRO A 195 4.44 9.21 -19.48
N TYR A 196 4.35 8.20 -20.35
CA TYR A 196 4.83 8.28 -21.73
C TYR A 196 3.82 8.94 -22.66
N THR A 197 2.54 8.78 -22.40
CA THR A 197 1.45 9.33 -23.24
C THR A 197 0.79 10.56 -22.64
N GLY A 198 0.93 10.76 -21.33
CA GLY A 198 0.21 11.79 -20.56
C GLY A 198 -1.30 11.55 -20.48
N GLN A 199 -1.78 10.37 -20.88
CA GLN A 199 -3.19 10.00 -20.85
C GLN A 199 -3.50 9.12 -19.64
N ASP A 200 -4.77 9.13 -19.21
CA ASP A 200 -5.26 8.23 -18.18
C ASP A 200 -5.16 6.76 -18.64
N ALA A 201 -4.59 5.92 -17.80
CA ALA A 201 -4.53 4.49 -18.02
C ALA A 201 -5.87 3.84 -17.67
N THR A 202 -6.59 3.36 -18.68
CA THR A 202 -7.97 2.84 -18.55
C THR A 202 -8.10 1.35 -18.90
N GLU A 203 -7.02 0.73 -19.37
CA GLU A 203 -7.02 -0.67 -19.80
C GLU A 203 -7.14 -1.66 -18.64
N LEU A 204 -6.68 -1.29 -17.44
CA LEU A 204 -6.77 -2.09 -16.22
C LEU A 204 -7.66 -1.38 -15.18
N ARG A 205 -8.62 -2.10 -14.61
CA ARG A 205 -9.49 -1.59 -13.53
C ARG A 205 -8.78 -1.62 -12.18
N SER A 206 -8.12 -2.73 -11.90
CA SER A 206 -7.31 -2.90 -10.71
C SER A 206 -6.11 -3.82 -10.94
N VAL A 207 -5.06 -3.55 -10.18
CA VAL A 207 -3.89 -4.40 -10.03
C VAL A 207 -3.61 -4.53 -8.55
N THR A 208 -3.65 -5.76 -8.06
CA THR A 208 -3.21 -6.12 -6.71
C THR A 208 -1.87 -6.82 -6.80
N VAL A 209 -0.90 -6.36 -6.01
CA VAL A 209 0.44 -6.95 -5.91
C VAL A 209 0.67 -7.42 -4.48
N ALA A 210 1.11 -8.67 -4.32
CA ALA A 210 1.54 -9.25 -3.07
C ALA A 210 3.05 -9.54 -3.12
N GLY A 211 3.76 -9.28 -2.02
CA GLY A 211 5.21 -9.50 -1.97
C GLY A 211 5.82 -9.12 -0.62
N PRO A 212 7.16 -9.06 -0.51
CA PRO A 212 7.83 -8.85 0.77
C PRO A 212 7.81 -7.41 1.30
N SER A 213 7.55 -6.42 0.44
CA SER A 213 7.65 -5.00 0.78
C SER A 213 6.43 -4.23 0.28
N LEU A 214 5.78 -3.49 1.18
CA LEU A 214 4.62 -2.69 0.81
C LEU A 214 4.99 -1.54 -0.12
N LEU A 215 6.12 -0.87 0.14
CA LEU A 215 6.62 0.20 -0.72
C LEU A 215 6.66 -0.25 -2.18
N TRP A 216 7.31 -1.39 -2.43
CA TRP A 216 7.48 -1.90 -3.78
C TRP A 216 6.19 -2.50 -4.35
N ALA A 217 5.39 -3.19 -3.56
CA ALA A 217 4.09 -3.67 -4.01
C ALA A 217 3.19 -2.51 -4.48
N ASP A 218 3.14 -1.40 -3.74
CA ASP A 218 2.36 -0.21 -4.08
C ASP A 218 2.88 0.42 -5.38
N VAL A 219 4.20 0.67 -5.47
CA VAL A 219 4.86 1.19 -6.68
C VAL A 219 4.59 0.32 -7.90
N PHE A 220 4.70 -1.01 -7.77
CA PHE A 220 4.50 -1.94 -8.87
C PHE A 220 3.04 -2.02 -9.29
N ALA A 221 2.10 -1.93 -8.35
CA ALA A 221 0.70 -1.83 -8.68
C ALA A 221 0.41 -0.55 -9.50
N ILE A 222 0.98 0.61 -9.12
CA ILE A 222 0.84 1.85 -9.92
C ILE A 222 1.41 1.66 -11.33
N ALA A 223 2.65 1.20 -11.41
CA ALA A 223 3.37 1.10 -12.67
C ALA A 223 2.68 0.11 -13.62
N ALA A 224 2.16 -1.00 -13.11
CA ALA A 224 1.40 -1.95 -13.91
C ALA A 224 0.09 -1.37 -14.43
N VAL A 225 -0.65 -0.58 -13.63
CA VAL A 225 -1.82 0.15 -14.13
C VAL A 225 -1.39 1.13 -15.23
N ALA A 226 -0.33 1.92 -15.02
CA ALA A 226 0.18 2.86 -16.01
C ALA A 226 0.62 2.19 -17.32
N ARG A 227 1.12 0.96 -17.27
CA ARG A 227 1.51 0.13 -18.43
C ARG A 227 0.34 -0.40 -19.26
N GLY A 228 -0.87 -0.43 -18.72
CA GLY A 228 -2.03 -0.98 -19.43
C GLY A 228 -1.91 -2.48 -19.70
N ALA A 229 -2.26 -2.94 -20.91
CA ALA A 229 -2.31 -4.37 -21.27
C ALA A 229 -1.01 -5.15 -21.00
N GLU A 230 0.15 -4.49 -21.05
CA GLU A 230 1.46 -5.11 -20.80
C GLU A 230 1.80 -5.24 -19.30
N GLY A 231 0.99 -4.67 -18.41
CA GLY A 231 1.26 -4.58 -16.98
C GLY A 231 1.45 -5.96 -16.33
N LEU A 232 0.61 -6.94 -16.67
CA LEU A 232 0.74 -8.29 -16.12
C LEU A 232 2.01 -8.99 -16.60
N ASP A 233 2.32 -8.91 -17.89
CA ASP A 233 3.50 -9.56 -18.46
C ASP A 233 4.80 -8.95 -17.89
N TRP A 234 4.77 -7.67 -17.52
CA TRP A 234 5.84 -7.03 -16.75
C TRP A 234 5.91 -7.56 -15.31
N LEU A 235 4.79 -7.65 -14.59
CA LEU A 235 4.75 -8.19 -13.23
C LEU A 235 5.25 -9.63 -13.16
N MET A 236 4.99 -10.47 -14.18
CA MET A 236 5.52 -11.85 -14.23
C MET A 236 7.05 -11.94 -14.23
N ARG A 237 7.77 -10.85 -14.52
CA ARG A 237 9.24 -10.79 -14.50
C ARG A 237 9.80 -10.35 -13.14
N LEU A 238 8.95 -9.90 -12.22
CA LEU A 238 9.38 -9.46 -10.90
C LEU A 238 9.44 -10.67 -9.97
N GLU A 239 10.65 -11.12 -9.68
CA GLU A 239 10.88 -12.17 -8.69
C GLU A 239 10.32 -11.76 -7.32
N GLU A 240 9.81 -12.73 -6.54
CA GLU A 240 9.24 -12.53 -5.20
C GLU A 240 7.89 -11.77 -5.12
N TYR A 241 7.36 -11.29 -6.26
CA TYR A 241 6.05 -10.64 -6.31
C TYR A 241 5.05 -11.48 -7.10
N GLU A 242 3.83 -11.55 -6.57
CA GLU A 242 2.69 -12.15 -7.26
C GLU A 242 1.62 -11.08 -7.47
N ALA A 243 0.86 -11.18 -8.56
CA ALA A 243 -0.16 -10.21 -8.88
C ALA A 243 -1.47 -10.82 -9.40
N LEU A 244 -2.54 -10.08 -9.15
CA LEU A 244 -3.87 -10.25 -9.72
C LEU A 244 -4.27 -8.97 -10.43
N VAL A 245 -4.68 -9.11 -11.68
CA VAL A 245 -5.09 -8.01 -12.54
C VAL A 245 -6.53 -8.23 -12.97
N VAL A 246 -7.33 -7.17 -12.90
CA VAL A 246 -8.68 -7.11 -13.49
C VAL A 246 -8.65 -6.09 -14.60
N ASP A 247 -8.86 -6.53 -15.84
CA ASP A 247 -8.85 -5.64 -17.00
C ASP A 247 -10.16 -4.83 -17.15
N ALA A 248 -10.20 -3.93 -18.13
CA ALA A 248 -11.37 -3.11 -18.44
C ALA A 248 -12.65 -3.91 -18.75
N SER A 249 -12.52 -5.16 -19.22
CA SER A 249 -13.66 -6.07 -19.47
C SER A 249 -14.15 -6.80 -18.21
N GLY A 250 -13.40 -6.73 -17.12
CA GLY A 250 -13.64 -7.50 -15.90
C GLY A 250 -12.99 -8.88 -15.91
N THR A 251 -12.14 -9.19 -16.89
CA THR A 251 -11.40 -10.45 -16.94
C THR A 251 -10.28 -10.43 -15.91
N LEU A 252 -10.23 -11.47 -15.09
CA LEU A 252 -9.20 -11.67 -14.07
C LEU A 252 -8.05 -12.49 -14.64
N ARG A 253 -6.82 -11.99 -14.48
CA ARG A 253 -5.57 -12.69 -14.82
C ARG A 253 -4.59 -12.60 -13.65
N THR A 254 -3.71 -13.58 -13.50
CA THR A 254 -2.75 -13.65 -12.39
C THR A 254 -1.36 -14.04 -12.84
N THR A 255 -0.36 -13.76 -12.01
CA THR A 255 0.97 -14.37 -12.12
C THR A 255 0.90 -15.85 -11.71
N SER A 256 1.88 -16.65 -12.14
CA SER A 256 1.85 -18.10 -11.98
C SER A 256 1.88 -18.61 -10.54
N GLY A 257 2.40 -17.84 -9.58
CA GLY A 257 2.45 -18.26 -8.18
C GLY A 257 1.30 -17.72 -7.33
N TRP A 258 0.43 -16.87 -7.88
CA TRP A 258 -0.69 -16.26 -7.15
C TRP A 258 -1.59 -17.29 -6.46
N ASP A 259 -1.90 -18.40 -7.13
CA ASP A 259 -2.80 -19.44 -6.59
C ASP A 259 -2.24 -20.11 -5.32
N ARG A 260 -0.93 -20.01 -5.05
CA ARG A 260 -0.33 -20.49 -3.79
C ARG A 260 -0.73 -19.64 -2.59
N LEU A 261 -1.12 -18.39 -2.83
CA LEU A 261 -1.58 -17.45 -1.80
C LEU A 261 -3.07 -17.62 -1.51
N VAL A 262 -3.85 -18.15 -2.45
CA VAL A 262 -5.31 -18.17 -2.38
C VAL A 262 -5.81 -19.28 -1.45
N LEU A 263 -6.70 -18.92 -0.52
CA LEU A 263 -7.45 -19.90 0.24
C LEU A 263 -8.50 -20.55 -0.65
N SER A 264 -8.56 -21.89 -0.63
CA SER A 264 -9.58 -22.64 -1.37
C SER A 264 -10.99 -22.20 -0.93
N THR A 265 -11.86 -21.92 -1.90
CA THR A 265 -13.26 -21.51 -1.66
C THR A 265 -14.12 -22.60 -1.01
N SER A 266 -13.59 -23.81 -0.85
CA SER A 266 -14.19 -24.92 -0.11
C SER A 266 -13.90 -24.90 1.40
N ASP A 267 -13.24 -23.86 1.93
CA ASP A 267 -13.08 -23.68 3.39
C ASP A 267 -14.42 -23.21 4.01
N PRO A 268 -15.11 -24.05 4.82
CA PRO A 268 -16.40 -23.71 5.42
C PRO A 268 -16.32 -22.50 6.37
N ASN A 269 -15.12 -22.02 6.71
CA ASN A 269 -14.91 -20.83 7.54
C ASN A 269 -14.78 -19.52 6.73
N LEU A 270 -15.08 -19.54 5.43
CA LEU A 270 -15.06 -18.32 4.61
C LEU A 270 -16.06 -17.26 5.10
N TYR A 271 -17.14 -17.69 5.77
CA TYR A 271 -18.17 -16.83 6.35
C TYR A 271 -18.61 -17.28 7.75
N SER A 272 -17.70 -17.66 8.66
CA SER A 272 -18.10 -17.74 10.08
C SER A 272 -18.21 -16.32 10.64
N GLN A 273 -19.30 -15.63 10.29
CA GLN A 273 -19.81 -14.51 11.08
C GLN A 273 -20.31 -15.11 12.40
N THR A 274 -19.50 -15.08 13.44
CA THR A 274 -20.03 -15.08 14.80
C THR A 274 -20.13 -13.62 15.22
N ALA A 275 -21.38 -13.13 15.21
CA ALA A 275 -21.82 -11.97 15.96
C ALA A 275 -21.52 -12.13 17.46
#